data_AF-A0A8J2VIE0-F1
#
_entry.id   AF-A0A8J2VIE0-F1
#
_cell.length_a   1.000
_cell.length_b   1.000
_cell.length_c   1.000
_cell.angle_alpha   90.00
_cell.angle_beta   90.00
_cell.angle_gamma   90.00
#
_symmetry.space_group_name_H-M   'P 1'
#
loop_
_entity.id
_entity.type
_entity.pdbx_description
1 polymer ?
#
loop_
_entity_poly.entity_id
_entity_poly.type
_entity_poly.pdbx_seq_one_letter_code
_entity_poly.pdbx_strand_id
1 'polypeptide(L)'
;MTRTKVFVGVLVFTLVLILCFGTTVHAGSPTLNPPELNPPELNPPDLKAPDIHTDNHPSSSQDNTPSGTNQPALDFTRGDTSIDFIHKEIIKNLDSKELKEIKNDWNCCWGLKKPKALYKFYQVVKANGPWDHKPQLQKLMNLRKIDDFYYPIKGDNQHEYFYDLYSNIHYAYIGRAAGLPESLLTRASNVHLPGVGRTDPGDNISLDIGYELYDKHKGDPSKLTAEEIRQAILAKRKKYESVETTQVQGIKDGK
;
A
#
# COMPACT_ATOMS: atom_id res chain seq x y z
N MET A 1 -28.70 -29.17 29.13
CA MET A 1 -28.24 -27.77 29.10
C MET A 1 -26.94 -27.77 28.31
N THR A 2 -26.99 -27.51 27.00
CA THR A 2 -25.83 -27.74 26.11
C THR A 2 -25.78 -26.66 25.04
N ARG A 3 -24.63 -25.97 24.99
CA ARG A 3 -24.26 -24.88 24.09
C ARG A 3 -23.96 -25.43 22.69
N THR A 4 -24.63 -24.93 21.65
CA THR A 4 -24.07 -24.93 20.28
C THR A 4 -24.69 -23.80 19.44
N LYS A 5 -24.04 -22.64 19.36
CA LYS A 5 -24.34 -21.59 18.36
C LYS A 5 -23.10 -20.76 18.05
N VAL A 6 -22.09 -21.31 17.37
CA VAL A 6 -21.11 -20.52 16.58
C VAL A 6 -20.43 -21.47 15.58
N PHE A 7 -21.04 -21.80 14.43
CA PHE A 7 -20.27 -22.49 13.36
C PHE A 7 -20.89 -22.37 11.94
N VAL A 8 -21.59 -21.27 11.64
CA VAL A 8 -22.18 -21.06 10.29
C VAL A 8 -21.59 -19.83 9.56
N GLY A 9 -20.78 -19.01 10.22
CA GLY A 9 -20.22 -17.77 9.62
C GLY A 9 -18.90 -17.93 8.85
N VAL A 10 -18.19 -19.06 8.99
CA VAL A 10 -16.81 -19.22 8.47
C VAL A 10 -16.77 -19.82 7.06
N LEU A 11 -17.79 -20.59 6.65
CA LEU A 11 -17.75 -21.34 5.39
C LEU A 11 -18.01 -20.49 4.13
N VAL A 12 -18.65 -19.33 4.25
CA VAL A 12 -18.87 -18.40 3.12
C VAL A 12 -17.62 -17.56 2.82
N PHE A 13 -16.69 -17.44 3.78
CA PHE A 13 -15.51 -16.58 3.68
C PHE A 13 -14.41 -17.18 2.80
N THR A 14 -14.32 -18.51 2.74
CA THR A 14 -13.48 -19.22 1.77
C THR A 14 -14.20 -19.42 0.45
N LEU A 15 -15.52 -19.64 0.40
CA LEU A 15 -16.22 -19.88 -0.87
C LEU A 15 -16.29 -18.67 -1.81
N VAL A 16 -16.22 -17.41 -1.37
CA VAL A 16 -16.11 -16.27 -2.31
C VAL A 16 -14.69 -16.13 -2.88
N LEU A 17 -13.68 -16.73 -2.23
CA LEU A 17 -12.31 -16.84 -2.72
C LEU A 17 -11.99 -18.21 -3.35
N ILE A 18 -12.82 -19.24 -3.14
CA ILE A 18 -12.64 -20.64 -3.59
C ILE A 18 -13.75 -21.10 -4.56
N LEU A 19 -14.92 -20.45 -4.69
CA LEU A 19 -15.87 -20.73 -5.81
C LEU A 19 -15.47 -20.11 -7.14
N CYS A 20 -14.29 -19.48 -7.23
CA CYS A 20 -13.61 -19.32 -8.52
C CYS A 20 -12.54 -20.39 -8.76
N PHE A 21 -12.35 -21.35 -7.84
CA PHE A 21 -11.35 -22.42 -7.97
C PHE A 21 -11.86 -23.76 -7.42
N GLY A 22 -12.44 -24.55 -8.32
CA GLY A 22 -12.29 -26.00 -8.32
C GLY A 22 -13.58 -26.83 -8.25
N THR A 23 -13.99 -27.40 -9.38
CA THR A 23 -14.49 -28.78 -9.38
C THR A 23 -13.88 -29.55 -10.54
N THR A 24 -13.25 -30.66 -10.18
CA THR A 24 -12.68 -31.71 -11.01
C THR A 24 -13.72 -32.39 -11.90
N VAL A 25 -13.20 -32.90 -13.02
CA VAL A 25 -13.74 -33.79 -14.06
C VAL A 25 -14.74 -34.87 -13.62
N HIS A 26 -15.78 -35.12 -14.42
CA HIS A 26 -15.90 -36.33 -15.27
C HIS A 26 -17.20 -36.34 -16.11
N ALA A 27 -17.06 -36.40 -17.44
CA ALA A 27 -17.74 -37.31 -18.39
C ALA A 27 -17.93 -36.68 -19.80
N GLY A 28 -17.31 -37.30 -20.82
CA GLY A 28 -17.80 -37.35 -22.21
C GLY A 28 -17.53 -36.17 -23.16
N SER A 29 -16.50 -36.32 -24.01
CA SER A 29 -16.14 -35.61 -25.27
C SER A 29 -17.33 -35.13 -26.15
N PRO A 30 -17.20 -34.08 -27.01
CA PRO A 30 -16.11 -33.88 -27.98
C PRO A 30 -15.45 -32.50 -27.99
N THR A 31 -14.16 -32.49 -28.31
CA THR A 31 -13.23 -31.35 -28.23
C THR A 31 -13.41 -30.35 -29.38
N LEU A 32 -13.89 -29.15 -29.05
CA LEU A 32 -13.56 -27.95 -29.81
C LEU A 32 -12.46 -27.23 -29.03
N ASN A 33 -11.22 -27.26 -29.54
CA ASN A 33 -10.12 -26.53 -28.94
C ASN A 33 -10.38 -25.02 -29.12
N PRO A 34 -10.50 -24.23 -28.03
CA PRO A 34 -10.54 -22.78 -28.14
C PRO A 34 -9.15 -22.24 -28.56
N PRO A 35 -9.10 -21.08 -29.24
CA PRO A 35 -7.87 -20.53 -29.76
C PRO A 35 -6.89 -20.17 -28.63
N GLU A 36 -5.63 -20.54 -28.85
CA GLU A 36 -4.50 -20.26 -27.98
C GLU A 36 -4.22 -18.75 -27.96
N LEU A 37 -4.75 -18.08 -26.94
CA LEU A 37 -4.41 -16.69 -26.64
C LEU A 37 -3.12 -16.70 -25.83
N ASN A 38 -1.98 -16.53 -26.51
CA ASN A 38 -0.72 -16.24 -25.84
C ASN A 38 -0.85 -14.87 -25.16
N PRO A 39 -0.73 -14.79 -23.82
CA PRO A 39 -0.71 -13.50 -23.14
C PRO A 39 0.54 -12.72 -23.58
N PRO A 40 0.45 -11.39 -23.77
CA PRO A 40 1.63 -10.58 -24.01
C PRO A 40 2.57 -10.68 -22.81
N GLU A 41 3.82 -11.07 -23.08
CA GLU A 41 4.90 -11.17 -22.11
C GLU A 41 5.28 -9.76 -21.65
N LEU A 42 4.65 -9.29 -20.57
CA LEU A 42 5.14 -8.17 -19.78
C LEU A 42 5.93 -8.77 -18.62
N ASN A 43 7.23 -8.94 -18.82
CA ASN A 43 8.17 -9.19 -17.74
C ASN A 43 8.27 -7.88 -16.94
N PRO A 44 7.69 -7.78 -15.72
CA PRO A 44 8.20 -6.78 -14.79
C PRO A 44 9.71 -7.05 -14.63
N PRO A 45 10.58 -6.04 -14.50
CA PRO A 45 11.94 -6.32 -14.10
C PRO A 45 11.85 -7.15 -12.82
N ASP A 46 12.52 -8.31 -12.84
CA ASP A 46 12.74 -9.16 -11.66
C ASP A 46 13.61 -8.36 -10.68
N LEU A 47 12.99 -7.39 -10.02
CA LEU A 47 13.55 -6.71 -8.89
C LEU A 47 13.39 -7.66 -7.72
N LYS A 48 14.32 -8.61 -7.64
CA LYS A 48 14.77 -9.11 -6.34
C LYS A 48 14.99 -7.88 -5.45
N ALA A 49 14.57 -8.00 -4.19
CA ALA A 49 14.92 -7.02 -3.16
C ALA A 49 16.40 -6.66 -3.33
N PRO A 50 16.76 -5.36 -3.31
CA PRO A 50 18.10 -4.94 -3.66
C PRO A 50 19.15 -5.65 -2.80
N ASP A 51 20.17 -6.19 -3.47
CA ASP A 51 21.49 -6.31 -2.86
C ASP A 51 21.84 -4.92 -2.31
N ILE A 52 22.09 -4.87 -1.01
CA ILE A 52 22.46 -3.64 -0.31
C ILE A 52 23.75 -3.13 -0.95
N HIS A 53 23.67 -1.94 -1.55
CA HIS A 53 24.84 -1.15 -1.88
C HIS A 53 25.51 -0.76 -0.55
N THR A 54 26.48 -1.56 -0.10
CA THR A 54 27.38 -1.19 0.99
C THR A 54 28.42 -0.21 0.46
N ASP A 55 27.98 0.97 0.05
CA ASP A 55 28.90 2.08 -0.09
C ASP A 55 28.93 2.81 1.25
N ASN A 56 30.03 2.58 1.96
CA ASN A 56 30.40 3.29 3.17
C ASN A 56 30.29 4.81 2.93
N HIS A 57 29.16 5.42 3.30
CA HIS A 57 29.12 6.85 3.53
C HIS A 57 29.89 7.11 4.84
N PRO A 58 31.02 7.82 4.81
CA PRO A 58 31.89 7.89 5.97
C PRO A 58 31.21 8.68 7.09
N SER A 59 31.15 8.04 8.25
CA SER A 59 30.93 8.66 9.56
C SER A 59 31.91 9.84 9.72
N SER A 60 31.42 11.07 9.66
CA SER A 60 32.26 12.24 9.95
C SER A 60 32.35 12.44 11.46
N SER A 61 33.33 11.77 12.08
CA SER A 61 33.93 12.22 13.33
C SER A 61 34.62 13.56 13.12
N GLN A 62 34.51 14.42 14.14
CA GLN A 62 34.90 15.83 14.16
C GLN A 62 36.31 16.12 13.61
N ASP A 63 36.40 17.17 12.79
CA ASP A 63 37.61 17.98 12.69
C ASP A 63 37.25 19.46 12.55
N ASN A 64 37.80 20.29 13.43
CA ASN A 64 37.49 21.71 13.52
C ASN A 64 38.37 22.51 12.55
N THR A 65 37.84 22.90 11.38
CA THR A 65 38.37 23.99 10.54
C THR A 65 37.23 24.58 9.70
N PRO A 66 37.02 25.92 9.66
CA PRO A 66 35.89 26.51 8.95
C PRO A 66 36.21 26.61 7.46
N SER A 67 35.80 25.61 6.68
CA SER A 67 35.82 25.65 5.22
C SER A 67 34.39 25.51 4.72
N GLY A 68 33.85 26.59 4.16
CA GLY A 68 32.50 26.65 3.62
C GLY A 68 32.34 25.72 2.43
N THR A 69 31.67 24.60 2.64
CA THR A 69 31.21 23.71 1.56
C THR A 69 29.75 24.01 1.27
N ASN A 70 29.48 24.50 0.06
CA ASN A 70 28.12 24.59 -0.49
C ASN A 70 27.60 23.17 -0.76
N GLN A 71 27.15 22.47 0.27
CA GLN A 71 26.34 21.28 0.08
C GLN A 71 24.98 21.73 -0.48
N PRO A 72 24.49 21.16 -1.59
CA PRO A 72 23.16 21.50 -2.10
C PRO A 72 22.12 21.32 -0.99
N ALA A 73 21.27 22.32 -0.79
CA ALA A 73 20.14 22.16 0.12
C ALA A 73 19.29 20.96 -0.31
N LEU A 74 18.81 20.17 0.66
CA LEU A 74 17.93 19.03 0.38
C LEU A 74 16.70 19.48 -0.41
N ASP A 75 16.36 18.72 -1.45
CA ASP A 75 15.17 18.95 -2.27
C ASP A 75 14.00 18.13 -1.74
N PHE A 76 13.00 18.83 -1.19
CA PHE A 76 11.76 18.20 -0.67
C PHE A 76 10.61 18.22 -1.69
N THR A 77 10.84 18.66 -2.93
CA THR A 77 9.80 18.84 -3.94
C THR A 77 9.02 17.56 -4.21
N ARG A 78 9.72 16.42 -4.31
CA ARG A 78 9.06 15.11 -4.50
C ARG A 78 8.17 14.74 -3.31
N GLY A 79 8.68 14.92 -2.08
CA GLY A 79 7.93 14.67 -0.85
C GLY A 79 6.67 15.53 -0.75
N ASP A 80 6.81 16.85 -0.92
CA ASP A 80 5.67 17.78 -0.85
C ASP A 80 4.65 17.51 -1.97
N THR A 81 5.11 17.21 -3.19
CA THR A 81 4.20 16.94 -4.31
C THR A 81 3.44 15.62 -4.12
N SER A 82 4.10 14.57 -3.61
CA SER A 82 3.44 13.28 -3.33
C SER A 82 2.42 13.39 -2.20
N ILE A 83 2.71 14.17 -1.16
CA ILE A 83 1.77 14.44 -0.06
C ILE A 83 0.56 15.23 -0.57
N ASP A 84 0.78 16.27 -1.36
CA ASP A 84 -0.30 17.06 -1.95
C ASP A 84 -1.17 16.22 -2.90
N PHE A 85 -0.53 15.39 -3.72
CA PHE A 85 -1.21 14.48 -4.63
C PHE A 85 -2.11 13.51 -3.85
N ILE A 86 -1.56 12.84 -2.83
CA ILE A 86 -2.30 11.83 -2.11
C ILE A 86 -3.41 12.43 -1.25
N HIS A 87 -3.19 13.61 -0.68
CA HIS A 87 -4.24 14.37 0.00
C HIS A 87 -5.41 14.63 -0.95
N LYS A 88 -5.15 15.17 -2.14
CA LYS A 88 -6.19 15.44 -3.15
C LYS A 88 -6.94 14.17 -3.55
N GLU A 89 -6.24 13.06 -3.77
CA GLU A 89 -6.89 11.78 -4.11
C GLU A 89 -7.71 11.21 -2.95
N ILE A 90 -7.32 11.40 -1.69
CA ILE A 90 -8.16 11.04 -0.54
C ILE A 90 -9.44 11.88 -0.55
N ILE A 91 -9.33 13.21 -0.63
CA ILE A 91 -10.49 14.12 -0.60
C ILE A 91 -11.46 13.82 -1.75
N LYS A 92 -10.94 13.64 -2.96
CA LYS A 92 -11.70 13.24 -4.15
C LYS A 92 -12.43 11.90 -3.95
N ASN A 93 -11.72 10.89 -3.45
CA ASN A 93 -12.30 9.55 -3.33
C ASN A 93 -13.28 9.42 -2.16
N LEU A 94 -13.16 10.26 -1.12
CA LEU A 94 -14.14 10.37 -0.04
C LEU A 94 -15.55 10.77 -0.53
N ASP A 95 -15.64 11.54 -1.62
CA ASP A 95 -16.93 11.94 -2.21
C ASP A 95 -17.34 11.09 -3.42
N SER A 96 -16.51 10.13 -3.82
CA SER A 96 -16.74 9.29 -5.00
C SER A 96 -17.99 8.42 -4.89
N LYS A 97 -18.58 8.11 -6.05
CA LYS A 97 -19.70 7.17 -6.16
C LYS A 97 -19.27 5.78 -5.73
N GLU A 98 -18.07 5.37 -6.11
CA GLU A 98 -17.44 4.10 -5.80
C GLU A 98 -17.39 3.87 -4.28
N LEU A 99 -16.90 4.85 -3.52
CA LEU A 99 -16.84 4.75 -2.06
C LEU A 99 -18.24 4.64 -1.45
N LYS A 100 -19.17 5.50 -1.88
CA LYS A 100 -20.57 5.48 -1.39
C LYS A 100 -21.21 4.11 -1.62
N GLU A 101 -21.00 3.51 -2.79
CA GLU A 101 -21.53 2.19 -3.11
C GLU A 101 -20.88 1.07 -2.30
N ILE A 102 -19.55 1.08 -2.13
CA ILE A 102 -18.84 0.07 -1.32
C ILE A 102 -19.32 0.17 0.13
N LYS A 103 -19.39 1.39 0.69
CA LYS A 103 -19.86 1.64 2.05
C LYS A 103 -21.30 1.19 2.26
N ASN A 104 -22.18 1.47 1.31
CA ASN A 104 -23.57 1.03 1.36
C ASN A 104 -23.69 -0.49 1.30
N ASP A 105 -23.00 -1.15 0.37
CA ASP A 105 -23.01 -2.62 0.25
C ASP A 105 -22.37 -3.28 1.50
N TRP A 106 -21.34 -2.67 2.11
CA TRP A 106 -20.69 -3.19 3.34
C TRP A 106 -21.56 -3.06 4.59
N ASN A 107 -22.21 -1.91 4.77
CA ASN A 107 -23.07 -1.63 5.93
C ASN A 107 -24.48 -2.22 5.81
N CYS A 108 -24.85 -2.73 4.63
CA CYS A 108 -26.14 -3.36 4.41
C CYS A 108 -26.28 -4.69 5.18
N CYS A 109 -27.49 -4.94 5.68
CA CYS A 109 -27.81 -6.07 6.54
C CYS A 109 -28.14 -7.34 5.74
N TRP A 110 -27.39 -8.41 6.02
CA TRP A 110 -27.52 -9.79 5.53
C TRP A 110 -27.17 -10.08 4.05
N GLY A 111 -26.59 -11.27 3.79
CA GLY A 111 -26.41 -11.84 2.44
C GLY A 111 -25.12 -11.48 1.69
N LEU A 112 -25.16 -11.61 0.34
CA LEU A 112 -24.06 -11.46 -0.64
C LEU A 112 -23.50 -10.02 -0.78
N LYS A 113 -23.98 -9.05 0.01
CA LYS A 113 -23.62 -7.62 -0.11
C LYS A 113 -22.20 -7.32 0.37
N LYS A 114 -21.74 -7.96 1.45
CA LYS A 114 -20.34 -7.83 1.90
C LYS A 114 -19.34 -8.37 0.86
N PRO A 115 -19.52 -9.59 0.31
CA PRO A 115 -18.75 -10.04 -0.86
C PRO A 115 -18.74 -9.06 -2.02
N LYS A 116 -19.89 -8.49 -2.37
CA LYS A 116 -20.01 -7.48 -3.43
C LYS A 116 -19.22 -6.21 -3.11
N ALA A 117 -19.27 -5.72 -1.87
CA ALA A 117 -18.47 -4.57 -1.42
C ALA A 117 -16.97 -4.85 -1.56
N LEU A 118 -16.51 -6.04 -1.15
CA LEU A 118 -15.11 -6.44 -1.29
C LEU A 118 -14.68 -6.56 -2.75
N TYR A 119 -15.53 -7.11 -3.62
CA TYR A 119 -15.24 -7.17 -5.05
C TYR A 119 -15.14 -5.77 -5.67
N LYS A 120 -16.07 -4.86 -5.34
CA LYS A 120 -16.01 -3.47 -5.80
C LYS A 120 -14.75 -2.76 -5.31
N PHE A 121 -14.40 -2.92 -4.04
CA PHE A 121 -13.19 -2.35 -3.47
C PHE A 121 -11.94 -2.89 -4.18
N TYR A 122 -11.85 -4.22 -4.38
CA TYR A 122 -10.78 -4.84 -5.16
C TYR A 122 -10.64 -4.24 -6.56
N GLN A 123 -11.75 -4.05 -7.28
CA GLN A 123 -11.71 -3.54 -8.65
C GLN A 123 -11.13 -2.13 -8.76
N VAL A 124 -11.30 -1.30 -7.73
CA VAL A 124 -10.77 0.07 -7.74
C VAL A 124 -9.31 0.14 -7.25
N VAL A 125 -8.88 -0.75 -6.36
CA VAL A 125 -7.52 -0.74 -5.76
C VAL A 125 -6.52 -1.72 -6.40
N LYS A 126 -6.98 -2.65 -7.25
CA LYS A 126 -6.09 -3.59 -7.95
C LYS A 126 -5.05 -2.84 -8.79
N ALA A 127 -3.98 -3.54 -9.20
CA ALA A 127 -2.98 -3.00 -10.12
C ALA A 127 -3.62 -2.34 -11.36
N ASN A 128 -3.19 -1.11 -11.66
CA ASN A 128 -3.73 -0.24 -12.71
C ASN A 128 -5.22 0.15 -12.52
N GLY A 129 -5.79 -0.09 -11.34
CA GLY A 129 -7.10 0.41 -10.95
C GLY A 129 -7.07 1.93 -10.73
N PRO A 130 -8.25 2.58 -10.72
CA PRO A 130 -8.34 4.04 -10.53
C PRO A 130 -7.79 4.53 -9.19
N TRP A 131 -7.69 3.67 -8.18
CA TRP A 131 -7.11 3.98 -6.86
C TRP A 131 -5.73 3.34 -6.66
N ASP A 132 -5.13 2.77 -7.71
CA ASP A 132 -3.72 2.41 -7.72
C ASP A 132 -2.88 3.64 -8.06
N HIS A 133 -2.30 4.23 -7.03
CA HIS A 133 -1.58 5.50 -7.15
C HIS A 133 -0.08 5.32 -7.36
N LYS A 134 0.45 4.09 -7.25
CA LYS A 134 1.89 3.81 -7.46
C LYS A 134 2.34 4.21 -8.88
N PRO A 135 1.68 3.78 -9.98
CA PRO A 135 2.08 4.19 -11.32
C PRO A 135 1.90 5.69 -11.57
N GLN A 136 0.90 6.31 -10.94
CA GLN A 136 0.59 7.74 -11.08
C GLN A 136 1.69 8.60 -10.44
N LEU A 137 2.09 8.25 -9.21
CA LEU A 137 3.20 8.89 -8.49
C LEU A 137 4.54 8.68 -9.23
N GLN A 138 4.80 7.45 -9.69
CA GLN A 138 6.00 7.16 -10.47
C GLN A 138 6.10 8.06 -11.71
N LYS A 139 5.01 8.23 -12.45
CA LYS A 139 4.95 9.12 -13.61
C LYS A 139 5.08 10.59 -13.21
N LEU A 140 4.34 11.03 -12.19
CA LEU A 140 4.31 12.42 -11.74
C LEU A 140 5.69 12.89 -11.28
N MET A 141 6.40 12.06 -10.52
CA MET A 141 7.73 12.35 -9.97
C MET A 141 8.88 11.98 -10.89
N ASN A 142 8.56 11.42 -12.07
CA ASN A 142 9.54 10.96 -13.05
C ASN A 142 10.55 9.96 -12.47
N LEU A 143 10.06 8.97 -11.72
CA LEU A 143 10.92 7.96 -11.07
C LEU A 143 11.33 6.89 -12.10
N ARG A 144 12.62 6.84 -12.42
CA ARG A 144 13.15 5.97 -13.49
C ARG A 144 14.22 5.02 -12.99
N LYS A 145 15.01 5.45 -12.02
CA LYS A 145 16.13 4.69 -11.43
C LYS A 145 15.78 4.32 -10.00
N ILE A 146 16.48 3.32 -9.46
CA ILE A 146 16.23 2.83 -8.10
C ILE A 146 16.32 3.97 -7.06
N ASP A 147 17.32 4.83 -7.17
CA ASP A 147 17.53 5.98 -6.28
C ASP A 147 16.44 7.05 -6.43
N ASP A 148 15.66 7.06 -7.51
CA ASP A 148 14.56 8.02 -7.64
C ASP A 148 13.41 7.68 -6.69
N PHE A 149 13.24 6.40 -6.35
CA PHE A 149 12.08 5.94 -5.58
C PHE A 149 12.17 6.22 -4.08
N TYR A 150 13.32 6.71 -3.62
CA TYR A 150 13.55 7.22 -2.28
C TYR A 150 13.77 8.72 -2.35
N TYR A 151 13.10 9.48 -1.48
CA TYR A 151 13.34 10.92 -1.38
C TYR A 151 12.92 11.44 0.00
N PRO A 152 13.51 12.56 0.45
CA PRO A 152 13.25 13.09 1.77
C PRO A 152 11.88 13.77 1.87
N ILE A 153 11.40 13.89 3.09
CA ILE A 153 10.16 14.61 3.43
C ILE A 153 10.53 15.83 4.26
N LYS A 154 9.96 16.99 3.93
CA LYS A 154 10.21 18.24 4.66
C LYS A 154 10.03 18.07 6.17
N GLY A 155 11.03 18.44 6.96
CA GLY A 155 11.07 18.21 8.41
C GLY A 155 11.84 16.95 8.82
N ASP A 156 12.30 16.16 7.85
CA ASP A 156 13.27 15.08 8.01
C ASP A 156 14.43 15.26 7.04
N ASN A 157 15.58 15.68 7.58
CA ASN A 157 16.77 15.93 6.78
C ASN A 157 17.75 14.75 6.81
N GLN A 158 17.36 13.63 7.43
CA GLN A 158 18.24 12.50 7.70
C GLN A 158 17.78 11.21 7.01
N HIS A 159 16.50 11.13 6.62
CA HIS A 159 15.92 9.92 6.06
C HIS A 159 15.22 10.22 4.73
N GLU A 160 15.27 9.23 3.86
CA GLU A 160 14.49 9.18 2.64
C GLU A 160 13.42 8.10 2.78
N TYR A 161 12.30 8.29 2.11
CA TYR A 161 11.17 7.39 2.25
C TYR A 161 10.80 6.81 0.89
N PHE A 162 10.45 5.53 0.87
CA PHE A 162 10.04 4.87 -0.36
C PHE A 162 8.69 5.42 -0.85
N TYR A 163 8.61 5.73 -2.14
CA TYR A 163 7.48 6.45 -2.74
C TYR A 163 6.11 5.77 -2.60
N ASP A 164 6.05 4.47 -2.34
CA ASP A 164 4.78 3.76 -2.28
C ASP A 164 4.00 3.99 -0.98
N LEU A 165 4.65 4.52 0.05
CA LEU A 165 4.03 4.87 1.34
C LEU A 165 2.79 5.74 1.13
N TYR A 166 2.82 6.66 0.16
CA TYR A 166 1.71 7.57 -0.09
C TYR A 166 0.49 6.77 -0.58
N SER A 167 0.67 5.87 -1.54
CA SER A 167 -0.43 5.02 -2.03
C SER A 167 -0.96 4.10 -0.93
N ASN A 168 -0.11 3.61 -0.03
CA ASN A 168 -0.51 2.77 1.10
C ASN A 168 -1.33 3.55 2.15
N ILE A 169 -0.95 4.80 2.46
CA ILE A 169 -1.74 5.70 3.33
C ILE A 169 -3.14 5.92 2.75
N HIS A 170 -3.26 6.16 1.44
CA HIS A 170 -4.56 6.31 0.78
C HIS A 170 -5.40 5.05 0.84
N TYR A 171 -4.82 3.89 0.51
CA TYR A 171 -5.50 2.59 0.56
C TYR A 171 -6.11 2.34 1.95
N ALA A 172 -5.30 2.55 2.99
CA ALA A 172 -5.74 2.40 4.37
C ALA A 172 -6.86 3.38 4.73
N TYR A 173 -6.67 4.67 4.47
CA TYR A 173 -7.65 5.71 4.81
C TYR A 173 -9.00 5.48 4.11
N ILE A 174 -8.98 5.26 2.80
CA ILE A 174 -10.19 5.06 1.99
C ILE A 174 -10.87 3.73 2.31
N GLY A 175 -10.10 2.67 2.58
CA GLY A 175 -10.63 1.40 3.05
C GLY A 175 -11.42 1.55 4.36
N ARG A 176 -10.88 2.32 5.32
CA ARG A 176 -11.59 2.63 6.57
C ARG A 176 -12.84 3.48 6.31
N ALA A 177 -12.76 4.46 5.42
CA ALA A 177 -13.92 5.28 5.03
C ALA A 177 -15.04 4.46 4.36
N ALA A 178 -14.68 3.37 3.67
CA ALA A 178 -15.60 2.39 3.12
C ALA A 178 -16.26 1.49 4.18
N GLY A 179 -15.83 1.59 5.44
CA GLY A 179 -16.30 0.78 6.57
C GLY A 179 -15.54 -0.52 6.77
N LEU A 180 -14.52 -0.81 5.96
CA LEU A 180 -13.75 -2.06 6.06
C LEU A 180 -12.88 -2.05 7.33
N PRO A 181 -12.76 -3.18 8.04
CA PRO A 181 -11.93 -3.26 9.24
C PRO A 181 -10.45 -3.35 8.88
N GLU A 182 -9.60 -2.76 9.71
CA GLU A 182 -8.14 -2.74 9.56
C GLU A 182 -7.57 -4.14 9.36
N SER A 183 -8.01 -5.12 10.16
CA SER A 183 -7.56 -6.50 10.05
C SER A 183 -7.83 -7.11 8.67
N LEU A 184 -8.91 -6.70 8.00
CA LEU A 184 -9.19 -7.14 6.63
C LEU A 184 -8.31 -6.42 5.61
N LEU A 185 -8.16 -5.10 5.76
CA LEU A 185 -7.36 -4.27 4.87
C LEU A 185 -5.88 -4.64 4.92
N THR A 186 -5.31 -4.80 6.11
CA THR A 186 -3.93 -5.25 6.36
C THR A 186 -3.72 -6.68 5.88
N ARG A 187 -4.69 -7.59 6.09
CA ARG A 187 -4.56 -8.92 5.52
C ARG A 187 -4.56 -8.87 3.99
N ALA A 188 -5.44 -8.07 3.39
CA ALA A 188 -5.57 -7.96 1.94
C ALA A 188 -4.34 -7.31 1.28
N SER A 189 -3.72 -6.30 1.91
CA SER A 189 -2.44 -5.74 1.45
C SER A 189 -1.30 -6.75 1.52
N ASN A 190 -1.42 -7.73 2.43
CA ASN A 190 -0.39 -8.71 2.70
C ASN A 190 -0.63 -10.06 2.00
N VAL A 191 -1.70 -10.18 1.19
CA VAL A 191 -1.89 -11.37 0.35
C VAL A 191 -1.02 -11.23 -0.89
N HIS A 192 0.06 -12.02 -0.96
CA HIS A 192 0.87 -12.19 -2.16
C HIS A 192 0.07 -12.96 -3.22
N LEU A 193 -0.54 -12.23 -4.16
CA LEU A 193 -1.02 -12.79 -5.42
C LEU A 193 0.09 -12.69 -6.47
N PRO A 194 0.12 -13.56 -7.51
CA PRO A 194 1.01 -13.38 -8.65
C PRO A 194 0.83 -11.96 -9.22
N GLY A 195 1.91 -11.16 -9.25
CA GLY A 195 1.88 -9.76 -9.69
C GLY A 195 1.66 -8.72 -8.57
N VAL A 196 1.60 -9.12 -7.30
CA VAL A 196 1.64 -8.22 -6.13
C VAL A 196 2.99 -8.42 -5.43
N GLY A 197 3.73 -7.32 -5.22
CA GLY A 197 5.07 -7.34 -4.62
C GLY A 197 5.11 -7.96 -3.22
N ARG A 198 6.33 -8.30 -2.74
CA ARG A 198 6.50 -8.78 -1.37
C ARG A 198 6.19 -7.66 -0.39
N THR A 199 5.21 -7.86 0.49
CA THR A 199 4.97 -7.02 1.67
C THR A 199 6.24 -6.83 2.48
N ASP A 200 6.64 -5.58 2.68
CA ASP A 200 7.70 -5.22 3.61
C ASP A 200 7.11 -4.66 4.92
N PRO A 201 7.88 -4.60 6.02
CA PRO A 201 7.39 -4.00 7.25
C PRO A 201 7.08 -2.49 7.14
N GLY A 202 7.59 -1.79 6.11
CA GLY A 202 7.32 -0.39 5.82
C GLY A 202 5.90 -0.14 5.30
N ASP A 203 5.34 -1.10 4.56
CA ASP A 203 3.94 -1.11 4.13
C ASP A 203 3.01 -1.01 5.34
N ASN A 204 3.24 -1.84 6.37
CA ASN A 204 2.38 -1.85 7.56
C ASN A 204 2.45 -0.52 8.33
N ILE A 205 3.61 0.14 8.38
CA ILE A 205 3.73 1.48 9.00
C ILE A 205 2.88 2.50 8.22
N SER A 206 2.89 2.42 6.90
CA SER A 206 2.13 3.31 6.02
C SER A 206 0.62 3.07 6.14
N LEU A 207 0.20 1.82 6.32
CA LEU A 207 -1.19 1.47 6.61
C LEU A 207 -1.64 2.02 7.97
N ASP A 208 -0.81 1.84 9.02
CA ASP A 208 -1.07 2.37 10.36
C ASP A 208 -1.31 3.89 10.31
N ILE A 209 -0.49 4.63 9.55
CA ILE A 209 -0.68 6.08 9.34
C ILE A 209 -2.06 6.38 8.75
N GLY A 210 -2.46 5.68 7.68
CA GLY A 210 -3.77 5.88 7.05
C GLY A 210 -4.94 5.57 7.99
N TYR A 211 -4.83 4.51 8.80
CA TYR A 211 -5.82 4.16 9.81
C TYR A 211 -5.92 5.22 10.91
N GLU A 212 -4.79 5.65 11.47
CA GLU A 212 -4.74 6.67 12.52
C GLU A 212 -5.29 8.02 12.05
N LEU A 213 -4.96 8.43 10.82
CA LEU A 213 -5.52 9.65 10.21
C LEU A 213 -7.03 9.54 10.04
N TYR A 214 -7.54 8.41 9.55
CA TYR A 214 -8.99 8.21 9.46
C TYR A 214 -9.64 8.26 10.83
N ASP A 215 -9.08 7.58 11.82
CA ASP A 215 -9.64 7.52 13.17
C ASP A 215 -9.56 8.87 13.90
N LYS A 216 -8.52 9.66 13.66
CA LYS A 216 -8.38 11.02 14.21
C LYS A 216 -9.45 11.97 13.66
N HIS A 217 -9.72 11.91 12.37
CA HIS A 217 -10.64 12.83 11.69
C HIS A 217 -12.04 12.27 11.49
N LYS A 218 -12.26 10.99 11.78
CA LYS A 218 -13.50 10.22 11.53
C LYS A 218 -13.97 10.30 10.06
N GLY A 219 -13.02 10.34 9.13
CA GLY A 219 -13.29 10.47 7.70
C GLY A 219 -13.82 11.84 7.27
N ASP A 220 -13.70 12.88 8.10
CA ASP A 220 -14.11 14.24 7.76
C ASP A 220 -13.07 14.90 6.82
N PRO A 221 -13.40 15.11 5.54
CA PRO A 221 -12.46 15.66 4.56
C PRO A 221 -12.03 17.09 4.88
N SER A 222 -12.82 17.85 5.64
CA SER A 222 -12.46 19.24 6.01
C SER A 222 -11.35 19.32 7.07
N LYS A 223 -11.07 18.21 7.76
CA LYS A 223 -10.10 18.15 8.86
C LYS A 223 -8.78 17.50 8.48
N LEU A 224 -8.73 16.76 7.38
CA LEU A 224 -7.50 16.18 6.86
C LEU A 224 -6.79 17.19 5.97
N THR A 225 -5.55 17.54 6.30
CA THR A 225 -4.69 18.43 5.49
C THR A 225 -3.44 17.69 5.01
N ALA A 226 -2.78 18.21 3.98
CA ALA A 226 -1.45 17.74 3.56
C ALA A 226 -0.43 17.81 4.72
N GLU A 227 -0.51 18.84 5.57
CA GLU A 227 0.33 18.95 6.77
C GLU A 227 0.08 17.82 7.76
N GLU A 228 -1.18 17.45 8.01
CA GLU A 228 -1.53 16.34 8.91
C GLU A 228 -0.96 15.02 8.42
N ILE A 229 -0.99 14.77 7.10
CA ILE A 229 -0.35 13.60 6.49
C ILE A 229 1.17 13.65 6.72
N ARG A 230 1.80 14.80 6.45
CA ARG A 230 3.24 14.99 6.68
C ARG A 230 3.62 14.69 8.13
N GLN A 231 2.94 15.31 9.08
CA GLN A 231 3.22 15.14 10.51
C GLN A 231 2.99 13.70 10.97
N ALA A 232 1.98 13.01 10.43
CA ALA A 232 1.75 11.60 10.75
C ALA A 232 2.89 10.70 10.24
N ILE A 233 3.45 10.97 9.05
CA ILE A 233 4.64 10.26 8.54
C ILE A 233 5.85 10.53 9.45
N LEU A 234 6.12 11.80 9.76
CA LEU A 234 7.25 12.20 10.61
C LEU A 234 7.17 11.60 12.02
N ALA A 235 5.96 11.47 12.58
CA ALA A 235 5.74 10.83 13.86
C ALA A 235 6.11 9.33 13.88
N LYS A 236 6.19 8.68 12.71
CA LYS A 236 6.59 7.27 12.55
C LYS A 236 8.03 7.09 12.10
N ARG A 237 8.82 8.15 11.90
CA ARG A 237 10.22 8.11 11.44
C ARG A 237 11.05 6.99 12.08
N LYS A 238 11.07 6.93 13.41
CA LYS A 238 11.85 5.91 14.16
C LYS A 238 11.43 4.47 13.82
N LYS A 239 10.16 4.24 13.46
CA LYS A 239 9.70 2.92 13.03
C LYS A 239 10.27 2.59 11.65
N TYR A 240 10.23 3.53 10.70
CA TYR A 240 10.84 3.33 9.38
C TYR A 240 12.34 3.02 9.50
N GLU A 241 13.08 3.81 10.27
CA GLU A 241 14.51 3.60 10.54
C GLU A 241 14.81 2.21 11.14
N SER A 242 13.96 1.75 12.08
CA SER A 242 14.12 0.43 12.70
C SER A 242 13.90 -0.73 11.72
N VAL A 243 13.02 -0.55 10.74
CA VAL A 243 12.74 -1.54 9.71
C VAL A 243 13.92 -1.65 8.75
N GLU A 244 14.45 -0.50 8.30
CA GLU A 244 15.63 -0.46 7.44
C GLU A 244 16.83 -1.12 8.12
N THR A 245 17.10 -0.75 9.38
CA THR A 245 18.21 -1.32 10.17
C THR A 245 18.08 -2.85 10.32
N THR A 246 16.86 -3.35 10.59
CA THR A 246 16.62 -4.79 10.77
C THR A 246 16.81 -5.56 9.47
N GLN A 247 16.35 -4.99 8.34
CA GLN A 247 16.55 -5.61 7.03
C GLN A 247 18.04 -5.67 6.66
N VAL A 248 18.77 -4.58 6.91
CA VAL A 248 20.23 -4.52 6.68
C VAL A 248 20.97 -5.56 7.52
N GLN A 249 20.60 -5.73 8.79
CA GLN A 249 21.23 -6.72 9.67
C GLN A 249 20.89 -8.15 9.25
N GLY A 250 19.65 -8.44 8.86
CA GLY A 250 19.24 -9.77 8.40
C GLY A 250 20.01 -10.23 7.16
N ILE A 251 20.25 -9.32 6.21
CA ILE A 251 21.05 -9.58 5.01
C ILE A 251 22.52 -9.84 5.37
N LYS A 252 23.10 -9.05 6.28
CA LYS A 252 24.48 -9.27 6.78
C LYS A 252 24.63 -10.61 7.51
N ASP A 253 23.58 -11.06 8.17
CA ASP A 253 23.56 -12.34 8.90
C ASP A 253 23.27 -13.54 7.97
N GLY A 254 23.09 -13.32 6.66
CA GLY A 254 22.84 -14.38 5.67
C GLY A 254 21.50 -15.10 5.84
N LYS A 255 20.49 -14.42 6.39
CA LYS A 255 19.13 -14.94 6.60
C LYS A 255 18.17 -14.61 5.48
#